data_AF-A0A1J5B1D7-F1
#
_entry.id   AF-A0A1J5B1D7-F1
#
_cell.length_a   1.000
_cell.length_b   1.000
_cell.length_c   1.000
_cell.angle_alpha   90.00
_cell.angle_beta   90.00
_cell.angle_gamma   90.00
#
_symmetry.space_group_name_H-M   'P 1'
#
loop_
_entity.id
_entity.type
_entity.pdbx_description
1 polymer ?
#
loop_
_entity_poly.entity_id
_entity_poly.type
_entity_poly.pdbx_seq_one_letter_code
_entity_poly.pdbx_strand_id
1 'polypeptide(L)'
;MKNEIIIYQNEVSSTKIEVRLEEETVWLTIDQISGLFQRDRSVISRHINNIFKEGELNRELVCAFFAHTTQHGAIPGKTQTNNVEHFNLDVIISVGYRVKSQRGTQFRIWANQVLKDYLLKGYAISQRVDRIENDLHSVKSELGQIKLQLNTSLPTGGVFYDGEVFDAYALISKIIKSAKKSLILIDNYIDESVLTLLTKRQNYVSATIFTKSLSKQLELDLKKHNQQYPNNPNGNGILPFAVTKHYDPLNQNNEFTTIMISDGLGRPVQTKQSALIDDNGSKVPKWIVSGKQIYDAYGRVIESYQPTVDLLSNSTIISTTTSSINPTRVYYDALDRTTKVKMPDNTENLMEYGFGNDAFGLLTFMNQVTDANGVSIKSFTNAQGKQTTIKAPHYATTKFIYSPLGELIESIDPENYSTTYSYDLAGQLVSRSHPDAGTTSYTYDNAGNLLTTQTANLAGLSEFIQYSYDYNRLTQVTYPQNPENNVYYEYGTTGNESGRITKVQDASTIQQFSYGNLGEVTENIRTFVVPGGTNYTFAMNFEYDSWNRIKNMTYPDGEVVDYDYDIAGQLISVIGEKGTNTYRY
;
A
#
# COMPACT_ATOMS: atom_id res chain seq x y z
N MET A 1 37.45 28.84 17.35
CA MET A 1 36.51 28.07 18.18
C MET A 1 36.94 26.62 18.08
N LYS A 2 37.11 25.90 19.20
CA LYS A 2 37.51 24.49 19.17
C LYS A 2 36.37 23.67 18.56
N ASN A 3 36.65 22.91 17.50
CA ASN A 3 35.71 21.96 16.91
C ASN A 3 35.61 20.72 17.81
N GLU A 4 34.92 20.85 18.94
CA GLU A 4 34.60 19.73 19.83
C GLU A 4 33.25 19.14 19.38
N ILE A 5 33.26 17.94 18.77
CA ILE A 5 32.03 17.13 18.63
C ILE A 5 31.96 16.13 19.78
N ILE A 6 30.82 16.13 20.46
CA ILE A 6 30.41 15.12 21.44
C ILE A 6 29.89 13.91 20.64
N ILE A 7 30.76 12.95 20.29
CA ILE A 7 30.36 11.77 19.51
C ILE A 7 29.59 10.73 20.35
N TYR A 8 29.62 10.83 21.68
CA TYR A 8 28.91 9.88 22.54
C TYR A 8 28.68 10.43 23.94
N GLN A 9 27.43 10.49 24.39
CA GLN A 9 27.06 10.82 25.77
C GLN A 9 26.32 9.62 26.39
N ASN A 10 26.91 9.03 27.42
CA ASN A 10 26.21 8.19 28.39
C ASN A 10 26.38 8.89 29.75
N GLU A 11 25.32 8.91 30.55
CA GLU A 11 25.22 9.60 31.86
C GLU A 11 26.32 9.23 32.87
N VAL A 12 27.16 8.22 32.63
CA VAL A 12 28.12 7.71 33.64
C VAL A 12 29.61 7.89 33.29
N SER A 13 30.01 8.38 32.11
CA SER A 13 31.45 8.68 31.90
C SER A 13 31.75 9.67 30.77
N SER A 14 32.41 10.78 31.12
CA SER A 14 32.84 11.86 30.22
C SER A 14 34.16 11.56 29.51
N THR A 15 34.22 10.54 28.64
CA THR A 15 35.39 10.37 27.76
C THR A 15 35.27 11.34 26.59
N LYS A 16 35.94 12.48 26.67
CA LYS A 16 36.02 13.45 25.56
C LYS A 16 37.13 13.04 24.60
N ILE A 17 36.77 12.73 23.36
CA ILE A 17 37.73 12.48 22.28
C ILE A 17 37.72 13.72 21.40
N GLU A 18 38.87 14.33 21.16
CA GLU A 18 39.01 15.41 20.16
C GLU A 18 38.97 14.78 18.76
N VAL A 19 38.18 15.37 17.86
CA VAL A 19 37.85 14.77 16.55
C VAL A 19 38.12 15.79 15.45
N ARG A 20 38.75 15.36 14.36
CA ARG A 20 38.92 16.19 13.16
C ARG A 20 37.74 15.96 12.21
N LEU A 21 37.17 17.06 11.71
CA LEU A 21 36.11 17.09 10.70
C LEU A 21 36.62 17.75 9.44
N GLU A 22 36.60 17.01 8.34
CA GLU A 22 36.90 17.48 6.99
C GLU A 22 35.98 16.72 6.03
N GLU A 23 35.46 17.40 5.00
CA GLU A 23 34.57 16.82 3.98
C GLU A 23 33.32 16.12 4.55
N GLU A 24 32.69 16.74 5.56
CA GLU A 24 31.48 16.22 6.23
C GLU A 24 31.65 14.84 6.90
N THR A 25 32.88 14.34 7.04
CA THR A 25 33.19 13.08 7.70
C THR A 25 34.14 13.27 8.89
N VAL A 26 34.18 12.25 9.75
CA VAL A 26 34.96 12.21 10.98
C VAL A 26 36.25 11.43 10.74
N TRP A 27 37.38 12.01 11.12
CA TRP A 27 38.71 11.38 10.99
C TRP A 27 39.33 11.10 12.37
N LEU A 28 39.69 9.84 12.62
CA LEU A 28 40.34 9.41 13.86
C LEU A 28 41.63 8.62 13.61
N THR A 29 42.60 8.77 14.51
CA THR A 29 43.80 7.93 14.58
C THR A 29 43.50 6.58 15.24
N ILE A 30 44.38 5.59 15.05
CA ILE A 30 44.26 4.27 15.71
C ILE A 30 44.18 4.41 17.24
N ASP A 31 44.92 5.35 17.83
CA ASP A 31 44.93 5.58 19.28
C ASP A 31 43.59 6.16 19.77
N GLN A 32 42.95 7.02 18.99
CA GLN A 32 41.60 7.53 19.30
C GLN A 32 40.53 6.45 19.14
N ILE A 33 40.61 5.61 18.11
CA ILE A 33 39.69 4.48 17.90
C ILE A 33 39.85 3.43 19.02
N SER A 34 41.10 3.19 19.44
CA SER A 34 41.45 2.36 20.59
C SER A 34 40.82 2.89 21.89
N GLY A 35 40.89 4.20 22.12
CA GLY A 35 40.22 4.87 23.24
C GLY A 35 38.69 4.81 23.17
N LEU A 36 38.11 5.01 21.97
CA LEU A 36 36.66 4.99 21.73
C LEU A 36 36.05 3.62 22.06
N PHE A 37 36.67 2.53 21.60
CA PHE A 37 36.18 1.17 21.80
C PHE A 37 36.77 0.47 23.02
N GLN A 38 37.63 1.14 23.78
CA GLN A 38 38.36 0.61 24.95
C GLN A 38 39.05 -0.72 24.65
N ARG A 39 39.87 -0.73 23.60
CA ARG A 39 40.64 -1.90 23.16
C ARG A 39 42.06 -1.54 22.80
N ASP A 40 42.97 -2.49 22.95
CA ASP A 40 44.38 -2.26 22.65
C ASP A 40 44.61 -1.86 21.19
N ARG A 41 45.57 -0.95 21.00
CA ARG A 41 45.98 -0.45 19.67
C ARG A 41 46.28 -1.57 18.67
N SER A 42 46.93 -2.64 19.12
CA SER A 42 47.29 -3.80 18.30
C SER A 42 46.08 -4.59 17.81
N VAL A 43 44.98 -4.62 18.58
CA VAL A 43 43.72 -5.28 18.22
C VAL A 43 42.99 -4.45 17.16
N ILE A 44 42.89 -3.13 17.36
CA ILE A 44 42.28 -2.23 16.38
C ILE A 44 43.04 -2.26 15.05
N SER A 45 44.37 -2.20 15.09
CA SER A 45 45.21 -2.30 13.89
C SER A 45 44.97 -3.61 13.14
N ARG A 46 44.78 -4.74 13.84
CA ARG A 46 44.46 -6.03 13.22
C ARG A 46 43.10 -6.01 12.52
N HIS A 47 42.07 -5.41 13.14
CA HIS A 47 40.75 -5.28 12.53
C HIS A 47 40.78 -4.41 11.27
N ILE A 48 41.48 -3.27 11.31
CA ILE A 48 41.65 -2.39 10.14
C ILE A 48 42.35 -3.13 8.99
N ASN A 49 43.42 -3.87 9.29
CA ASN A 49 44.12 -4.65 8.26
C ASN A 49 43.24 -5.74 7.65
N ASN A 50 42.39 -6.39 8.46
CA ASN A 50 41.46 -7.40 7.96
C ASN A 50 40.38 -6.78 7.07
N ILE A 51 39.86 -5.59 7.41
CA ILE A 51 38.88 -4.84 6.60
C ILE A 51 39.43 -4.60 5.19
N PHE A 52 40.69 -4.17 5.08
CA PHE A 52 41.33 -3.96 3.77
C PHE A 52 41.68 -5.26 3.06
N LYS A 53 42.08 -6.30 3.79
CA LYS A 53 42.41 -7.62 3.20
C LYS A 53 41.20 -8.34 2.63
N GLU A 54 40.04 -8.20 3.29
CA GLU A 54 38.77 -8.78 2.88
C GLU A 54 38.07 -7.96 1.78
N GLY A 55 38.61 -6.77 1.45
CA GLY A 55 38.09 -5.91 0.40
C GLY A 55 36.82 -5.15 0.78
N GLU A 56 36.50 -5.03 2.07
CA GLU A 56 35.28 -4.33 2.54
C GLU A 56 35.33 -2.83 2.27
N LEU A 57 36.52 -2.22 2.36
CA LEU A 57 36.74 -0.80 2.10
C LEU A 57 38.01 -0.61 1.28
N ASN A 58 38.00 0.37 0.37
CA ASN A 58 39.19 0.75 -0.38
C ASN A 58 40.06 1.71 0.45
N ARG A 59 41.28 1.28 0.79
CA ARG A 59 42.22 2.03 1.62
C ARG A 59 42.52 3.44 1.10
N GLU A 60 42.56 3.66 -0.22
CA GLU A 60 42.87 4.97 -0.80
C GLU A 60 41.77 6.02 -0.58
N LEU A 61 40.53 5.58 -0.35
CA LEU A 61 39.37 6.47 -0.14
C LEU A 61 39.13 6.78 1.33
N VAL A 62 39.56 5.90 2.24
CA VAL A 62 39.16 5.94 3.66
C VAL A 62 40.32 6.15 4.64
N CYS A 63 41.55 6.22 4.12
CA CYS A 63 42.77 6.43 4.90
C CYS A 63 43.52 7.67 4.38
N ALA A 64 43.79 8.63 5.26
CA ALA A 64 44.52 9.85 4.95
C ALA A 64 45.74 10.01 5.86
N PHE A 65 46.84 10.54 5.31
CA PHE A 65 48.04 10.86 6.08
C PHE A 65 48.04 12.34 6.43
N PHE A 66 47.94 12.64 7.72
CA PHE A 66 48.06 14.01 8.21
C PHE A 66 49.43 14.22 8.86
N ALA A 67 50.11 15.29 8.48
CA ALA A 67 51.38 15.68 9.04
C ALA A 67 51.19 16.20 10.47
N HIS A 68 51.81 15.54 11.45
CA HIS A 68 51.83 15.96 12.85
C HIS A 68 53.24 16.43 13.20
N THR A 69 53.40 17.73 13.46
CA THR A 69 54.68 18.33 13.89
C THR A 69 54.80 18.30 15.40
N THR A 70 55.75 17.53 15.93
CA THR A 70 56.13 17.55 17.34
C THR A 70 57.50 18.20 17.53
N GLN A 71 57.70 18.90 18.64
CA GLN A 71 59.00 19.49 18.97
C GLN A 71 59.99 18.36 19.31
N HIS A 72 61.17 18.37 18.71
CA HIS A 72 62.16 17.32 18.91
C HIS A 72 62.74 17.44 20.34
N GLY A 73 62.48 16.47 21.22
CA GLY A 73 62.92 16.53 22.62
C GLY A 73 64.46 16.48 22.83
N ALA A 74 65.23 16.19 21.78
CA ALA A 74 66.68 16.03 21.84
C ALA A 74 67.48 17.21 21.27
N ILE A 75 66.85 18.14 20.52
CA ILE A 75 67.51 19.28 19.89
C ILE A 75 66.59 20.52 19.98
N PRO A 76 66.97 21.59 20.69
CA PRO A 76 66.16 22.79 20.81
C PRO A 76 65.93 23.46 19.45
N GLY A 77 64.68 23.75 19.09
CA GLY A 77 64.33 24.56 17.92
C GLY A 77 64.08 23.80 16.61
N LYS A 78 64.20 22.47 16.56
CA LYS A 78 63.74 21.66 15.41
C LYS A 78 62.41 20.97 15.70
N THR A 79 61.49 21.04 14.74
CA THR A 79 60.24 20.30 14.71
C THR A 79 60.40 19.04 13.84
N GLN A 80 59.93 17.90 14.35
CA GLN A 80 59.86 16.65 13.61
C GLN A 80 58.44 16.51 13.04
N THR A 81 58.32 16.39 11.73
CA THR A 81 57.05 16.15 11.06
C THR A 81 56.88 14.66 10.84
N ASN A 82 55.97 14.02 11.57
CA ASN A 82 55.61 12.62 11.37
C ASN A 82 54.24 12.54 10.69
N ASN A 83 54.14 11.80 9.59
CA ASN A 83 52.85 11.53 8.96
C ASN A 83 52.11 10.44 9.75
N VAL A 84 50.93 10.77 10.27
CA VAL A 84 50.10 9.85 11.06
C VAL A 84 48.86 9.47 10.25
N GLU A 85 48.61 8.17 10.15
CA GLU A 85 47.41 7.62 9.49
C GLU A 85 46.15 7.97 10.28
N HIS A 86 45.16 8.52 9.59
CA HIS A 86 43.81 8.75 10.09
C HIS A 86 42.81 8.01 9.21
N PHE A 87 41.74 7.53 9.84
CA PHE A 87 40.71 6.73 9.22
C PHE A 87 39.37 7.45 9.31
N ASN A 88 38.61 7.41 8.23
CA ASN A 88 37.30 8.06 8.14
C ASN A 88 36.23 7.30 8.93
N LEU A 89 35.00 7.84 8.92
CA LEU A 89 33.86 7.26 9.62
C LEU A 89 33.55 5.81 9.23
N ASP A 90 33.73 5.42 7.97
CA ASP A 90 33.40 4.08 7.49
C ASP A 90 34.29 3.01 8.15
N VAL A 91 35.59 3.29 8.26
CA VAL A 91 36.52 2.39 8.96
C VAL A 91 36.15 2.31 10.44
N ILE A 92 35.76 3.43 11.06
CA ILE A 92 35.35 3.48 12.47
C ILE A 92 34.10 2.62 12.70
N ILE A 93 33.12 2.70 11.79
CA ILE A 93 31.90 1.88 11.82
C ILE A 93 32.26 0.40 11.66
N SER A 94 33.03 0.04 10.63
CA SER A 94 33.43 -1.36 10.37
C SER A 94 34.20 -1.97 11.54
N VAL A 95 35.10 -1.20 12.17
CA VAL A 95 35.78 -1.62 13.40
C VAL A 95 34.78 -1.77 14.55
N GLY A 96 33.82 -0.86 14.71
CA GLY A 96 32.77 -0.93 15.73
C GLY A 96 31.89 -2.19 15.63
N TYR A 97 31.62 -2.68 14.42
CA TYR A 97 30.91 -3.95 14.22
C TYR A 97 31.79 -5.19 14.47
N ARG A 98 33.11 -5.09 14.28
CA ARG A 98 34.06 -6.21 14.44
C ARG A 98 34.67 -6.34 15.84
N VAL A 99 34.64 -5.27 16.65
CA VAL A 99 35.23 -5.26 17.99
C VAL A 99 34.27 -5.82 19.05
N LYS A 100 34.74 -6.85 19.76
CA LYS A 100 34.05 -7.44 20.93
C LYS A 100 34.35 -6.62 22.20
N SER A 101 33.73 -5.46 22.39
CA SER A 101 33.80 -4.71 23.66
C SER A 101 32.43 -4.21 24.10
N GLN A 102 32.27 -3.85 25.37
CA GLN A 102 31.03 -3.25 25.87
C GLN A 102 30.67 -1.96 25.10
N ARG A 103 31.69 -1.15 24.78
CA ARG A 103 31.54 0.04 23.91
C ARG A 103 31.16 -0.32 22.47
N GLY A 104 31.73 -1.39 21.92
CA GLY A 104 31.33 -1.92 20.62
C GLY A 104 29.87 -2.38 20.59
N THR A 105 29.38 -3.02 21.65
CA THR A 105 27.97 -3.43 21.77
C THR A 105 27.03 -2.22 21.84
N GLN A 106 27.38 -1.21 22.64
CA GLN A 106 26.62 0.03 22.74
C GLN A 106 26.60 0.79 21.40
N PHE A 107 27.73 0.85 20.69
CA PHE A 107 27.84 1.45 19.37
C PHE A 107 26.92 0.77 18.35
N ARG A 108 26.87 -0.56 18.33
CA ARG A 108 25.98 -1.33 17.45
C ARG A 108 24.49 -1.09 17.75
N ILE A 109 24.11 -1.00 19.02
CA ILE A 109 22.73 -0.69 19.43
C ILE A 109 22.35 0.70 18.92
N TRP A 110 23.20 1.70 19.14
CA TRP A 110 22.98 3.05 18.67
C TRP A 110 22.91 3.14 17.14
N ALA A 111 23.85 2.50 16.42
CA ALA A 111 23.88 2.50 14.96
C ALA A 111 22.62 1.85 14.36
N ASN A 112 22.13 0.75 14.95
CA ASN A 112 20.88 0.12 14.53
C ASN A 112 19.65 1.00 14.82
N GLN A 113 19.62 1.72 15.94
CA GLN A 113 18.54 2.68 16.22
C GLN A 113 18.54 3.82 15.20
N VAL A 114 19.71 4.37 14.88
CA VAL A 114 19.85 5.43 13.87
C VAL A 114 19.42 4.92 12.49
N LEU A 115 19.82 3.72 12.08
CA LEU A 115 19.39 3.11 10.82
C LEU A 115 17.86 2.88 10.78
N LYS A 116 17.26 2.36 11.86
CA LYS A 116 15.80 2.21 11.96
C LYS A 116 15.09 3.57 11.86
N ASP A 117 15.62 4.59 12.53
CA ASP A 117 15.10 5.96 12.44
C ASP A 117 15.21 6.55 11.04
N TYR A 118 16.32 6.32 10.34
CA TYR A 118 16.51 6.76 8.95
C TYR A 118 15.66 5.97 7.96
N LEU A 119 15.40 4.69 8.19
CA LEU A 119 14.47 3.90 7.37
C LEU A 119 13.02 4.34 7.59
N LEU A 120 12.62 4.61 8.84
CA LEU A 120 11.29 5.14 9.17
C LEU A 120 11.11 6.57 8.65
N LYS A 121 12.09 7.45 8.86
CA LYS A 121 12.10 8.81 8.31
C LYS A 121 12.21 8.78 6.79
N GLY A 122 12.99 7.88 6.22
CA GLY A 122 13.16 7.68 4.77
C GLY A 122 11.88 7.19 4.12
N TYR A 123 11.13 6.28 4.75
CA TYR A 123 9.80 5.87 4.33
C TYR A 123 8.79 7.03 4.42
N ALA A 124 8.81 7.79 5.53
CA ALA A 124 7.96 8.96 5.68
C ALA A 124 8.33 10.10 4.72
N ILE A 125 9.61 10.28 4.41
CA ILE A 125 10.13 11.23 3.42
C ILE A 125 9.79 10.74 2.02
N SER A 126 9.93 9.46 1.69
CA SER A 126 9.53 8.90 0.40
C SER A 126 8.04 9.12 0.19
N GLN A 127 7.17 8.76 1.14
CA GLN A 127 5.73 9.05 1.04
C GLN A 127 5.41 10.55 0.92
N ARG A 128 6.28 11.42 1.45
CA ARG A 128 6.12 12.87 1.33
C ARG A 128 6.70 13.39 0.01
N VAL A 129 7.78 12.81 -0.50
CA VAL A 129 8.40 13.12 -1.79
C VAL A 129 7.51 12.61 -2.92
N ASP A 130 6.94 11.41 -2.82
CA ASP A 130 5.94 10.89 -3.75
C ASP A 130 4.71 11.79 -3.78
N ARG A 131 4.24 12.27 -2.61
CA ARG A 131 3.17 13.29 -2.54
C ARG A 131 3.59 14.62 -3.16
N ILE A 132 4.78 15.12 -2.85
CA ILE A 132 5.31 16.37 -3.42
C ILE A 132 5.56 16.23 -4.92
N GLU A 133 6.00 15.08 -5.43
CA GLU A 133 6.18 14.81 -6.85
C GLU A 133 4.83 14.74 -7.55
N ASN A 134 3.84 14.08 -6.96
CA ASN A 134 2.47 14.08 -7.48
C ASN A 134 1.87 15.49 -7.49
N ASP A 135 2.07 16.27 -6.42
CA ASP A 135 1.66 17.68 -6.34
C ASP A 135 2.43 18.53 -7.34
N LEU A 136 3.73 18.30 -7.53
CA LEU A 136 4.58 19.03 -8.48
C LEU A 136 4.26 18.65 -9.93
N HIS A 137 3.90 17.40 -10.20
CA HIS A 137 3.36 16.96 -11.49
C HIS A 137 2.00 17.61 -11.77
N SER A 138 1.15 17.72 -10.75
CA SER A 138 -0.12 18.46 -10.83
C SER A 138 0.11 19.95 -11.10
N VAL A 139 0.99 20.60 -10.34
CA VAL A 139 1.36 22.01 -10.52
C VAL A 139 2.06 22.25 -11.85
N LYS A 140 2.91 21.33 -12.33
CA LYS A 140 3.60 21.43 -13.64
C LYS A 140 2.63 21.20 -14.79
N SER A 141 1.61 20.36 -14.60
CA SER A 141 0.46 20.23 -15.51
C SER A 141 -0.34 21.53 -15.57
N GLU A 142 -0.67 22.13 -14.42
CA GLU A 142 -1.35 23.44 -14.33
C GLU A 142 -0.51 24.56 -14.96
N LEU A 143 0.79 24.64 -14.66
CA LEU A 143 1.73 25.57 -15.31
C LEU A 143 1.85 25.31 -16.80
N GLY A 144 1.81 24.05 -17.24
CA GLY A 144 1.76 23.67 -18.65
C GLY A 144 0.50 24.21 -19.33
N GLN A 145 -0.66 24.17 -18.66
CA GLN A 145 -1.90 24.75 -19.16
C GLN A 145 -1.86 26.29 -19.15
N ILE A 146 -1.30 26.92 -18.12
CA ILE A 146 -1.10 28.37 -18.05
C ILE A 146 -0.11 28.85 -19.13
N LYS A 147 0.95 28.09 -19.40
CA LYS A 147 1.94 28.39 -20.44
C LYS A 147 1.36 28.14 -21.85
N LEU A 148 0.48 27.16 -22.01
CA LEU A 148 -0.29 26.95 -23.24
C LEU A 148 -1.32 28.07 -23.48
N GLN A 149 -1.87 28.67 -22.41
CA GLN A 149 -2.72 29.86 -22.49
C GLN A 149 -1.93 31.12 -22.89
N LEU A 150 -0.70 31.30 -22.39
CA LEU A 150 0.17 32.44 -22.76
C LEU A 150 0.79 32.33 -24.16
N ASN A 151 0.93 31.11 -24.72
CA ASN A 151 1.39 30.88 -26.09
C ASN A 151 0.27 30.91 -27.14
N THR A 152 -0.95 31.32 -26.77
CA THR A 152 -1.89 31.79 -27.80
C THR A 152 -1.33 33.11 -28.32
N SER A 153 -0.91 33.10 -29.58
CA SER A 153 -0.33 34.24 -30.29
C SER A 153 -1.12 35.53 -30.00
N LEU A 154 -0.61 36.36 -29.08
CA LEU A 154 -0.90 37.78 -29.13
C LEU A 154 -0.53 38.21 -30.56
N PRO A 155 -1.44 38.86 -31.31
CA PRO A 155 -1.15 39.26 -32.67
C PRO A 155 0.12 40.11 -32.65
N THR A 156 1.11 39.71 -33.45
CA THR A 156 2.37 40.42 -33.65
C THR A 156 2.20 41.70 -34.50
N GLY A 157 1.03 42.34 -34.41
CA GLY A 157 0.70 43.60 -35.08
C GLY A 157 0.48 44.68 -34.05
N GLY A 158 1.28 45.74 -34.12
CA GLY A 158 1.15 46.92 -33.27
C GLY A 158 -0.18 47.66 -33.47
N VAL A 159 -0.40 48.59 -32.54
CA VAL A 159 -1.42 49.63 -32.46
C VAL A 159 -2.07 49.97 -33.81
N PHE A 160 -3.41 49.93 -33.84
CA PHE A 160 -4.27 50.41 -34.93
C PHE A 160 -3.69 51.65 -35.63
N TYR A 161 -3.62 51.63 -36.96
CA TYR A 161 -3.27 52.82 -37.74
C TYR A 161 -4.52 53.62 -38.08
N ASP A 162 -4.34 54.95 -38.17
CA ASP A 162 -5.42 55.93 -38.29
C ASP A 162 -6.31 55.64 -39.51
N GLY A 163 -7.61 55.37 -39.26
CA GLY A 163 -8.62 55.10 -40.29
C GLY A 163 -9.23 53.68 -40.29
N GLU A 164 -8.73 52.74 -39.48
CA GLU A 164 -9.34 51.41 -39.34
C GLU A 164 -10.56 51.45 -38.41
N VAL A 165 -11.74 51.08 -38.92
CA VAL A 165 -12.95 50.92 -38.08
C VAL A 165 -12.89 49.56 -37.40
N PHE A 166 -12.49 49.53 -36.14
CA PHE A 166 -12.46 48.32 -35.33
C PHE A 166 -13.87 47.93 -34.88
N ASP A 167 -14.44 46.88 -35.48
CA ASP A 167 -15.69 46.27 -35.03
C ASP A 167 -15.41 45.21 -33.94
N ALA A 168 -15.43 45.66 -32.69
CA ALA A 168 -15.27 44.81 -31.51
C ALA A 168 -16.33 43.69 -31.45
N TYR A 169 -17.54 43.95 -31.93
CA TYR A 169 -18.63 42.97 -31.92
C TYR A 169 -18.37 41.84 -32.91
N ALA A 170 -17.87 42.16 -34.11
CA ALA A 170 -17.47 41.16 -35.11
C ALA A 170 -16.32 40.28 -34.60
N LEU A 171 -15.32 40.87 -33.94
CA LEU A 171 -14.20 40.13 -33.34
C LEU A 171 -14.67 39.16 -32.26
N ILE A 172 -15.42 39.66 -31.27
CA ILE A 172 -15.88 38.82 -30.14
C ILE A 172 -16.84 37.73 -30.65
N SER A 173 -17.72 38.06 -31.59
CA SER A 173 -18.61 37.06 -32.19
C SER A 173 -17.84 35.96 -32.92
N LYS A 174 -16.69 36.27 -33.55
CA LYS A 174 -15.85 35.27 -34.22
C LYS A 174 -15.14 34.38 -33.19
N ILE A 175 -14.65 34.98 -32.10
CA ILE A 175 -14.02 34.25 -30.99
C ILE A 175 -15.01 33.26 -30.36
N ILE A 176 -16.22 33.73 -30.00
CA ILE A 176 -17.26 32.87 -29.40
C ILE A 176 -17.66 31.73 -30.33
N LYS A 177 -17.82 31.99 -31.64
CA LYS A 177 -18.15 30.95 -32.64
C LYS A 177 -17.02 29.93 -32.84
N SER A 178 -15.76 30.32 -32.60
CA SER A 178 -14.59 29.47 -32.79
C SER A 178 -14.30 28.54 -31.62
N ALA A 179 -14.92 28.77 -30.46
CA ALA A 179 -14.74 27.95 -29.26
C ALA A 179 -15.24 26.51 -29.50
N LYS A 180 -14.44 25.51 -29.07
CA LYS A 180 -14.74 24.08 -29.28
C LYS A 180 -15.03 23.30 -28.00
N LYS A 181 -14.70 23.83 -26.81
CA LYS A 181 -14.83 23.12 -25.53
C LYS A 181 -15.56 23.94 -24.47
N SER A 182 -15.00 25.08 -24.09
CA SER A 182 -15.57 25.98 -23.08
C SER A 182 -15.21 27.44 -23.34
N LEU A 183 -16.02 28.34 -22.80
CA LEU A 183 -15.83 29.78 -22.78
C LEU A 183 -15.83 30.22 -21.31
N ILE A 184 -14.78 30.90 -20.88
CA ILE A 184 -14.71 31.48 -19.54
C ILE A 184 -14.68 32.99 -19.70
N LEU A 185 -15.69 33.65 -19.14
CA LEU A 185 -15.78 35.10 -19.11
C LEU A 185 -15.56 35.58 -17.68
N ILE A 186 -14.57 36.45 -17.48
CA ILE A 186 -14.28 37.06 -16.18
C ILE A 186 -14.52 38.55 -16.34
N ASP A 187 -15.69 39.01 -15.90
CA ASP A 187 -16.07 40.42 -16.02
C ASP A 187 -17.04 40.82 -14.89
N ASN A 188 -16.88 42.04 -14.41
CA ASN A 188 -17.72 42.64 -13.39
C ASN A 188 -18.91 43.42 -13.98
N TYR A 189 -18.97 43.59 -15.31
CA TYR A 189 -20.01 44.36 -16.02
C TYR A 189 -20.80 43.49 -17.00
N ILE A 190 -21.44 42.44 -16.49
CA ILE A 190 -22.26 41.52 -17.27
C ILE A 190 -23.71 42.01 -17.34
N ASP A 191 -24.25 42.12 -18.54
CA ASP A 191 -25.66 42.45 -18.81
C ASP A 191 -26.30 41.49 -19.83
N GLU A 192 -27.55 41.75 -20.20
CA GLU A 192 -28.29 40.95 -21.20
C GLU A 192 -27.61 40.90 -22.57
N SER A 193 -26.87 41.95 -22.95
CA SER A 193 -26.19 42.01 -24.24
C SER A 193 -25.04 40.98 -24.31
N VAL A 194 -24.32 40.80 -23.21
CA VAL A 194 -23.27 39.78 -23.06
C VAL A 194 -23.87 38.37 -23.13
N LEU A 195 -24.99 38.14 -22.44
CA LEU A 195 -25.70 36.86 -22.50
C LEU A 195 -26.19 36.58 -23.94
N THR A 196 -26.69 37.60 -24.64
CA THR A 196 -27.11 37.49 -26.04
C THR A 196 -25.94 37.12 -26.95
N LEU A 197 -24.74 37.65 -26.71
CA LEU A 197 -23.55 37.31 -27.48
C LEU A 197 -23.12 35.85 -27.26
N LEU A 198 -23.25 35.35 -26.02
CA LEU A 198 -22.98 33.95 -25.66
C LEU A 198 -23.95 32.97 -26.32
N THR A 199 -25.09 33.40 -26.86
CA THR A 199 -25.97 32.52 -27.66
C THR A 199 -25.31 32.04 -28.95
N LYS A 200 -24.31 32.77 -29.46
CA LYS A 200 -23.62 32.42 -30.71
C LYS A 200 -22.61 31.29 -30.56
N ARG A 201 -22.42 30.77 -29.34
CA ARG A 201 -21.57 29.61 -29.06
C ARG A 201 -22.18 28.34 -29.65
N GLN A 202 -21.36 27.35 -29.93
CA GLN A 202 -21.87 26.03 -30.30
C GLN A 202 -22.61 25.38 -29.13
N ASN A 203 -23.67 24.63 -29.38
CA ASN A 203 -24.57 24.09 -28.34
C ASN A 203 -23.89 23.16 -27.31
N TYR A 204 -22.70 22.63 -27.63
CA TYR A 204 -21.89 21.77 -26.75
C TYR A 204 -20.79 22.52 -25.99
N VAL A 205 -20.65 23.82 -26.19
CA VAL A 205 -19.64 24.66 -25.51
C VAL A 205 -20.25 25.25 -24.26
N SER A 206 -19.70 24.88 -23.10
CA SER A 206 -20.11 25.48 -21.82
C SER A 206 -19.57 26.91 -21.70
N ALA A 207 -20.38 27.82 -21.15
CA ALA A 207 -19.95 29.18 -20.84
C ALA A 207 -20.03 29.43 -19.33
N THR A 208 -18.91 29.74 -18.70
CA THR A 208 -18.81 30.05 -17.27
C THR A 208 -18.49 31.52 -17.10
N ILE A 209 -19.30 32.21 -16.28
CA ILE A 209 -19.12 33.63 -15.98
C ILE A 209 -18.64 33.77 -14.54
N PHE A 210 -17.47 34.38 -14.35
CA PHE A 210 -16.97 34.81 -13.05
C PHE A 210 -17.19 36.32 -12.91
N THR A 211 -18.03 36.71 -11.96
CA THR A 211 -18.29 38.10 -11.63
C THR A 211 -18.19 38.30 -10.12
N LYS A 212 -17.71 39.47 -9.68
CA LYS A 212 -17.52 39.77 -8.25
C LYS A 212 -18.82 39.77 -7.44
N SER A 213 -19.95 40.15 -8.05
CA SER A 213 -21.25 40.23 -7.38
C SER A 213 -22.39 39.83 -8.31
N LEU A 214 -23.25 38.94 -7.85
CA LEU A 214 -24.45 38.53 -8.59
C LEU A 214 -25.64 39.42 -8.18
N SER A 215 -26.13 40.25 -9.09
CA SER A 215 -27.34 41.06 -8.85
C SER A 215 -28.60 40.20 -9.04
N LYS A 216 -29.68 40.52 -8.32
CA LYS A 216 -30.97 39.83 -8.47
C LYS A 216 -31.51 39.89 -9.91
N GLN A 217 -31.23 40.98 -10.61
CA GLN A 217 -31.63 41.16 -12.01
C GLN A 217 -30.84 40.21 -12.93
N LEU A 218 -29.51 40.17 -12.78
CA LEU A 218 -28.65 39.27 -13.56
C LEU A 218 -28.98 37.79 -13.30
N GLU A 219 -29.35 37.44 -12.06
CA GLU A 219 -29.81 36.09 -11.72
C GLU A 219 -31.11 35.71 -12.45
N LEU A 220 -32.07 36.64 -12.52
CA LEU A 220 -33.33 36.45 -13.25
C LEU A 220 -33.07 36.31 -14.76
N ASP A 221 -32.21 37.15 -15.31
CA ASP A 221 -31.86 37.16 -16.74
C ASP A 221 -31.08 35.90 -17.12
N LEU A 222 -30.17 35.42 -16.27
CA LEU A 222 -29.45 34.16 -16.45
C LEU A 222 -30.40 32.95 -16.37
N LYS A 223 -31.39 33.00 -15.48
CA LYS A 223 -32.43 31.95 -15.38
C LYS A 223 -33.30 31.92 -16.65
N LYS A 224 -33.74 33.09 -17.13
CA LYS A 224 -34.50 33.22 -18.38
C LYS A 224 -33.68 32.75 -19.59
N HIS A 225 -32.41 33.14 -19.65
CA HIS A 225 -31.47 32.73 -20.71
C HIS A 225 -31.28 31.21 -20.73
N ASN A 226 -31.05 30.57 -19.58
CA ASN A 226 -30.86 29.12 -19.49
C ASN A 226 -32.15 28.33 -19.76
N GLN A 227 -33.33 28.90 -19.49
CA GLN A 227 -34.61 28.29 -19.88
C GLN A 227 -34.84 28.35 -21.40
N GLN A 228 -34.49 29.47 -22.02
CA GLN A 228 -34.67 29.68 -23.45
C GLN A 228 -33.61 28.97 -24.30
N TYR A 229 -32.40 28.81 -23.75
CA TYR A 229 -31.25 28.15 -24.38
C TYR A 229 -30.65 27.13 -23.42
N PRO A 230 -31.32 25.98 -23.20
CA PRO A 230 -30.84 24.97 -22.27
C PRO A 230 -29.48 24.44 -22.72
N ASN A 231 -28.48 24.52 -21.83
CA ASN A 231 -27.25 23.75 -21.97
C ASN A 231 -27.65 22.29 -22.04
N ASN A 232 -27.31 21.58 -23.12
CA ASN A 232 -27.32 20.13 -23.09
C ASN A 232 -26.11 19.72 -22.23
N PRO A 233 -26.26 19.28 -20.97
CA PRO A 233 -25.13 18.83 -20.16
C PRO A 233 -24.52 17.56 -20.79
N ASN A 234 -25.26 16.93 -21.70
CA ASN A 234 -24.84 15.86 -22.59
C ASN A 234 -24.16 16.42 -23.84
N GLY A 235 -23.17 17.30 -23.67
CA GLY A 235 -22.12 17.37 -24.67
C GLY A 235 -21.51 15.97 -24.72
N ASN A 236 -21.67 15.26 -25.84
CA ASN A 236 -21.05 13.96 -26.13
C ASN A 236 -19.50 14.09 -26.16
N GLY A 237 -18.90 14.55 -25.07
CA GLY A 237 -17.51 14.28 -24.76
C GLY A 237 -17.49 12.82 -24.35
N ILE A 238 -17.14 11.95 -25.30
CA ILE A 238 -16.90 10.54 -25.03
C ILE A 238 -15.85 10.50 -23.90
N LEU A 239 -16.28 10.10 -22.70
CA LEU A 239 -15.35 9.81 -21.61
C LEU A 239 -14.40 8.73 -22.12
N PRO A 240 -13.09 8.84 -21.86
CA PRO A 240 -12.14 7.81 -22.26
C PRO A 240 -12.59 6.46 -21.70
N PHE A 241 -12.47 5.42 -22.52
CA PHE A 241 -12.87 4.07 -22.16
C PHE A 241 -11.89 3.06 -22.73
N ALA A 242 -11.77 1.93 -22.04
CA ALA A 242 -11.04 0.76 -22.50
C ALA A 242 -12.03 -0.40 -22.64
N VAL A 243 -11.95 -1.12 -23.75
CA VAL A 243 -12.75 -2.32 -24.02
C VAL A 243 -11.81 -3.51 -23.95
N THR A 244 -12.09 -4.43 -23.03
CA THR A 244 -11.42 -5.72 -22.93
C THR A 244 -12.39 -6.78 -23.41
N LYS A 245 -11.96 -7.56 -24.38
CA LYS A 245 -12.68 -8.74 -24.84
C LYS A 245 -11.98 -9.97 -24.34
N HIS A 246 -12.72 -10.82 -23.66
CA HIS A 246 -12.19 -12.04 -23.07
C HIS A 246 -12.52 -13.18 -24.01
N TYR A 247 -11.50 -13.84 -24.56
CA TYR A 247 -11.65 -15.00 -25.44
C TYR A 247 -12.07 -16.25 -24.65
N ASP A 248 -13.23 -16.82 -24.94
CA ASP A 248 -13.71 -18.06 -24.32
C ASP A 248 -13.35 -19.29 -25.17
N PRO A 249 -12.47 -20.20 -24.72
CA PRO A 249 -12.11 -21.40 -25.46
C PRO A 249 -13.27 -22.37 -25.67
N LEU A 250 -14.24 -22.37 -24.75
CA LEU A 250 -15.43 -23.23 -24.85
C LEU A 250 -16.40 -22.70 -25.90
N ASN A 251 -16.35 -21.39 -26.18
CA ASN A 251 -17.21 -20.72 -27.15
C ASN A 251 -16.40 -19.76 -28.05
N GLN A 252 -15.69 -20.31 -29.04
CA GLN A 252 -14.75 -19.56 -29.90
C GLN A 252 -15.34 -18.34 -30.64
N ASN A 253 -16.67 -18.29 -30.81
CA ASN A 253 -17.37 -17.17 -31.45
C ASN A 253 -17.91 -16.13 -30.45
N ASN A 254 -17.65 -16.31 -29.16
CA ASN A 254 -18.25 -15.53 -28.10
C ASN A 254 -17.18 -14.99 -27.13
N GLU A 255 -16.97 -13.68 -27.23
CA GLU A 255 -16.11 -12.94 -26.31
C GLU A 255 -17.01 -12.15 -25.37
N PHE A 256 -17.01 -12.42 -24.07
CA PHE A 256 -17.64 -11.46 -23.16
C PHE A 256 -16.76 -10.23 -23.05
N THR A 257 -17.41 -9.09 -22.89
CA THR A 257 -16.77 -7.79 -22.97
C THR A 257 -16.85 -7.08 -21.63
N THR A 258 -15.74 -6.48 -21.22
CA THR A 258 -15.68 -5.51 -20.13
C THR A 258 -15.33 -4.16 -20.70
N ILE A 259 -16.07 -3.12 -20.33
CA ILE A 259 -15.81 -1.74 -20.69
C ILE A 259 -15.52 -0.97 -19.42
N MET A 260 -14.31 -0.43 -19.28
CA MET A 260 -13.97 0.48 -18.19
C MET A 260 -13.99 1.90 -18.71
N ILE A 261 -14.70 2.79 -18.02
CA ILE A 261 -14.84 4.19 -18.38
C ILE A 261 -14.12 5.00 -17.32
N SER A 262 -13.31 5.96 -17.74
CA SER A 262 -12.59 6.86 -16.86
C SER A 262 -12.93 8.33 -17.14
N ASP A 263 -12.67 9.19 -16.16
CA ASP A 263 -12.74 10.63 -16.36
C ASP A 263 -11.48 11.19 -17.05
N GLY A 264 -11.45 12.50 -17.27
CA GLY A 264 -10.30 13.19 -17.88
C GLY A 264 -8.99 13.12 -17.08
N LEU A 265 -9.03 12.63 -15.84
CA LEU A 265 -7.86 12.38 -14.99
C LEU A 265 -7.49 10.89 -14.94
N GLY A 266 -8.19 10.03 -15.70
CA GLY A 266 -7.92 8.60 -15.77
C GLY A 266 -8.52 7.79 -14.61
N ARG A 267 -9.34 8.40 -13.75
CA ARG A 267 -9.98 7.69 -12.63
C ARG A 267 -11.18 6.89 -13.14
N PRO A 268 -11.37 5.63 -12.71
CA PRO A 268 -12.52 4.84 -13.14
C PRO A 268 -13.82 5.46 -12.61
N VAL A 269 -14.76 5.75 -13.50
CA VAL A 269 -16.07 6.33 -13.14
C VAL A 269 -17.20 5.34 -13.28
N GLN A 270 -17.04 4.29 -14.08
CA GLN A 270 -18.05 3.27 -14.36
C GLN A 270 -17.39 2.08 -15.06
N THR A 271 -17.82 0.87 -14.73
CA THR A 271 -17.46 -0.36 -15.44
C THR A 271 -18.72 -1.02 -15.96
N LYS A 272 -18.67 -1.56 -17.18
CA LYS A 272 -19.71 -2.40 -17.76
C LYS A 272 -19.15 -3.79 -18.02
N GLN A 273 -19.93 -4.82 -17.75
CA GLN A 273 -19.60 -6.19 -18.11
C GLN A 273 -20.81 -6.83 -18.77
N SER A 274 -20.62 -7.53 -19.89
CA SER A 274 -21.71 -8.29 -20.51
C SER A 274 -22.07 -9.49 -19.64
N ALA A 275 -23.36 -9.70 -19.38
CA ALA A 275 -23.90 -10.77 -18.55
C ALA A 275 -25.17 -11.36 -19.17
N LEU A 276 -25.50 -12.60 -18.85
CA LEU A 276 -26.86 -13.10 -18.99
C LEU A 276 -27.62 -12.82 -17.70
N ILE A 277 -28.74 -12.10 -17.80
CA ILE A 277 -29.60 -11.80 -16.66
C ILE A 277 -30.94 -12.47 -16.91
N ASP A 278 -31.46 -13.14 -15.87
CA ASP A 278 -32.82 -13.67 -15.91
C ASP A 278 -33.82 -12.50 -15.96
N ASP A 279 -34.61 -12.46 -17.03
CA ASP A 279 -35.70 -11.52 -17.24
C ASP A 279 -36.98 -12.32 -17.49
N ASN A 280 -37.78 -12.49 -16.44
CA ASN A 280 -39.03 -13.23 -16.44
C ASN A 280 -38.90 -14.70 -16.92
N GLY A 281 -37.88 -15.41 -16.45
CA GLY A 281 -37.64 -16.83 -16.74
C GLY A 281 -36.87 -17.08 -18.03
N SER A 282 -36.38 -16.03 -18.69
CA SER A 282 -35.52 -16.11 -19.88
C SER A 282 -34.19 -15.43 -19.61
N LYS A 283 -33.08 -16.11 -19.91
CA LYS A 283 -31.74 -15.50 -19.81
C LYS A 283 -31.50 -14.57 -21.00
N VAL A 284 -31.44 -13.27 -20.75
CA VAL A 284 -31.25 -12.23 -21.77
C VAL A 284 -29.89 -11.57 -21.60
N PRO A 285 -29.11 -11.36 -22.69
CA PRO A 285 -27.84 -10.65 -22.60
C PRO A 285 -28.06 -9.17 -22.28
N LYS A 286 -27.39 -8.69 -21.22
CA LYS A 286 -27.45 -7.31 -20.71
C LYS A 286 -26.05 -6.84 -20.30
N TRP A 287 -25.88 -5.54 -20.16
CA TRP A 287 -24.73 -4.96 -19.46
C TRP A 287 -25.02 -4.90 -17.97
N ILE A 288 -24.16 -5.46 -17.13
CA ILE A 288 -24.07 -5.08 -15.71
C ILE A 288 -23.23 -3.81 -15.64
N VAL A 289 -23.83 -2.72 -15.17
CA VAL A 289 -23.19 -1.43 -14.98
C VAL A 289 -22.88 -1.26 -13.50
N SER A 290 -21.61 -1.23 -13.14
CA SER A 290 -21.13 -1.14 -11.75
C SER A 290 -20.04 -0.08 -11.59
N GLY A 291 -19.59 0.15 -10.36
CA GLY A 291 -18.50 1.08 -10.07
C GLY A 291 -18.81 2.54 -10.41
N LYS A 292 -20.10 2.91 -10.50
CA LYS A 292 -20.51 4.28 -10.81
C LYS A 292 -20.21 5.19 -9.61
N GLN A 293 -19.21 6.05 -9.76
CA GLN A 293 -18.73 6.95 -8.70
C GLN A 293 -18.75 8.41 -9.16
N ILE A 294 -19.05 9.31 -8.23
CA ILE A 294 -18.90 10.76 -8.41
C ILE A 294 -17.77 11.23 -7.50
N TYR A 295 -16.86 12.00 -8.09
CA TYR A 295 -15.71 12.58 -7.42
C TYR A 295 -15.93 14.07 -7.18
N ASP A 296 -15.37 14.60 -6.10
CA ASP A 296 -15.23 16.04 -5.93
C ASP A 296 -14.04 16.61 -6.72
N ALA A 297 -13.83 17.93 -6.62
CA ALA A 297 -12.73 18.63 -7.30
C ALA A 297 -11.33 18.15 -6.87
N TYR A 298 -11.21 17.57 -5.67
CA TYR A 298 -9.96 17.03 -5.13
C TYR A 298 -9.78 15.54 -5.46
N GLY A 299 -10.77 14.92 -6.11
CA GLY A 299 -10.72 13.52 -6.52
C GLY A 299 -11.11 12.51 -5.46
N ARG A 300 -11.80 12.94 -4.42
CA ARG A 300 -12.36 12.05 -3.39
C ARG A 300 -13.75 11.60 -3.82
N VAL A 301 -14.10 10.34 -3.51
CA VAL A 301 -15.40 9.77 -3.88
C VAL A 301 -16.49 10.32 -2.96
N ILE A 302 -17.42 11.11 -3.49
CA ILE A 302 -18.53 11.69 -2.72
C ILE A 302 -19.83 10.90 -2.85
N GLU A 303 -20.03 10.19 -3.97
CA GLU A 303 -21.17 9.29 -4.16
C GLU A 303 -20.74 8.00 -4.84
N SER A 304 -21.23 6.86 -4.34
CA SER A 304 -21.05 5.55 -4.95
C SER A 304 -22.41 4.90 -5.17
N TYR A 305 -22.74 4.60 -6.42
CA TYR A 305 -24.02 4.02 -6.81
C TYR A 305 -23.96 2.50 -6.81
N GLN A 306 -25.12 1.89 -6.54
CA GLN A 306 -25.29 0.44 -6.65
C GLN A 306 -25.24 -0.02 -8.11
N PRO A 307 -24.81 -1.28 -8.36
CA PRO A 307 -24.86 -1.85 -9.70
C PRO A 307 -26.28 -1.83 -10.29
N THR A 308 -26.36 -1.70 -11.61
CA THR A 308 -27.61 -1.73 -12.38
C THR A 308 -27.43 -2.55 -13.65
N VAL A 309 -28.52 -2.74 -14.39
CA VAL A 309 -28.50 -3.39 -15.70
C VAL A 309 -28.86 -2.40 -16.80
N ASP A 310 -28.26 -2.57 -17.97
CA ASP A 310 -28.55 -1.82 -19.19
C ASP A 310 -28.68 -2.79 -20.38
N LEU A 311 -29.37 -2.38 -21.44
CA LEU A 311 -29.60 -3.22 -22.62
C LEU A 311 -28.31 -3.37 -23.43
N LEU A 312 -28.01 -4.58 -23.90
CA LEU A 312 -26.81 -4.83 -24.72
C LEU A 312 -26.84 -4.08 -26.06
N SER A 313 -28.04 -3.81 -26.58
CA SER A 313 -28.28 -3.02 -27.80
C SER A 313 -28.00 -1.52 -27.64
N ASN A 314 -27.82 -1.04 -26.41
CA ASN A 314 -27.50 0.35 -26.15
C ASN A 314 -26.04 0.63 -26.58
N SER A 315 -25.89 1.40 -27.68
CA SER A 315 -24.58 1.76 -28.25
C SER A 315 -23.85 2.85 -27.47
N THR A 316 -24.50 3.46 -26.45
CA THR A 316 -23.83 4.46 -25.62
C THR A 316 -22.85 3.78 -24.67
N ILE A 317 -21.58 4.09 -24.86
CA ILE A 317 -20.47 3.58 -24.05
C ILE A 317 -20.69 3.91 -22.57
N ILE A 318 -21.13 5.12 -22.26
CA ILE A 318 -21.52 5.53 -20.91
C ILE A 318 -22.99 5.19 -20.70
N SER A 319 -23.30 4.41 -19.66
CA SER A 319 -24.70 4.27 -19.25
C SER A 319 -25.12 5.47 -18.41
N THR A 320 -26.20 6.12 -18.84
CA THR A 320 -26.90 7.14 -18.06
C THR A 320 -27.83 6.54 -17.02
N THR A 321 -28.09 5.23 -17.04
CA THR A 321 -28.91 4.59 -16.00
C THR A 321 -28.21 4.72 -14.64
N THR A 322 -29.00 5.11 -13.64
CA THR A 322 -28.62 5.13 -12.24
C THR A 322 -29.54 4.18 -11.50
N SER A 323 -29.04 3.55 -10.44
CA SER A 323 -29.91 2.79 -9.56
C SER A 323 -31.03 3.68 -9.02
N SER A 324 -32.23 3.13 -8.87
CA SER A 324 -33.33 3.79 -8.15
C SER A 324 -33.06 3.85 -6.65
N ILE A 325 -32.12 3.05 -6.16
CA ILE A 325 -31.63 3.05 -4.79
C ILE A 325 -30.68 4.24 -4.61
N ASN A 326 -30.79 4.95 -3.49
CA ASN A 326 -29.89 6.05 -3.15
C ASN A 326 -28.41 5.59 -3.15
N PRO A 327 -27.47 6.41 -3.63
CA PRO A 327 -26.06 6.10 -3.53
C PRO A 327 -25.58 6.19 -2.08
N THR A 328 -24.50 5.46 -1.78
CA THR A 328 -23.72 5.70 -0.57
C THR A 328 -23.02 7.04 -0.72
N ARG A 329 -23.18 7.94 0.25
CA ARG A 329 -22.55 9.28 0.23
C ARG A 329 -21.49 9.39 1.31
N VAL A 330 -20.33 9.95 0.94
CA VAL A 330 -19.20 10.15 1.84
C VAL A 330 -18.90 11.64 1.94
N TYR A 331 -18.73 12.13 3.16
CA TYR A 331 -18.42 13.52 3.45
C TYR A 331 -17.03 13.60 4.06
N TYR A 332 -16.30 14.64 3.71
CA TYR A 332 -14.91 14.85 4.13
C TYR A 332 -14.73 16.18 4.83
N ASP A 333 -13.74 16.26 5.71
CA ASP A 333 -13.24 17.54 6.23
C ASP A 333 -12.19 18.17 5.31
N ALA A 334 -11.60 19.29 5.76
CA ALA A 334 -10.56 20.01 5.04
C ALA A 334 -9.19 19.30 5.04
N LEU A 335 -9.06 18.19 5.78
CA LEU A 335 -7.85 17.35 5.85
C LEU A 335 -8.08 16.00 5.15
N ASP A 336 -9.08 15.91 4.28
CA ASP A 336 -9.45 14.73 3.50
C ASP A 336 -9.89 13.51 4.32
N ARG A 337 -10.30 13.71 5.57
CA ARG A 337 -10.79 12.62 6.43
C ARG A 337 -12.30 12.50 6.35
N THR A 338 -12.79 11.26 6.28
CA THR A 338 -14.23 10.96 6.24
C THR A 338 -14.90 11.38 7.54
N THR A 339 -15.87 12.28 7.50
CA THR A 339 -16.62 12.73 8.69
C THR A 339 -18.00 12.08 8.81
N LYS A 340 -18.55 11.62 7.68
CA LYS A 340 -19.85 10.97 7.63
C LYS A 340 -19.96 10.04 6.44
N VAL A 341 -20.59 8.89 6.64
CA VAL A 341 -21.01 7.97 5.58
C VAL A 341 -22.51 7.76 5.70
N LYS A 342 -23.26 8.13 4.66
CA LYS A 342 -24.71 7.90 4.57
C LYS A 342 -24.97 6.72 3.65
N MET A 343 -25.61 5.68 4.17
CA MET A 343 -25.93 4.46 3.46
C MET A 343 -27.18 4.62 2.58
N PRO A 344 -27.43 3.69 1.64
CA PRO A 344 -28.59 3.74 0.75
C PRO A 344 -29.97 3.80 1.43
N ASP A 345 -30.09 3.19 2.62
CA ASP A 345 -31.28 3.22 3.48
C ASP A 345 -31.43 4.53 4.28
N ASN A 346 -30.56 5.51 4.03
CA ASN A 346 -30.42 6.78 4.75
C ASN A 346 -29.86 6.69 6.17
N THR A 347 -29.43 5.51 6.65
CA THR A 347 -28.69 5.41 7.91
C THR A 347 -27.33 6.10 7.79
N GLU A 348 -26.82 6.64 8.90
CA GLU A 348 -25.62 7.46 8.91
C GLU A 348 -24.61 6.94 9.94
N ASN A 349 -23.37 6.77 9.51
CA ASN A 349 -22.22 6.60 10.40
C ASN A 349 -21.47 7.92 10.48
N LEU A 350 -21.14 8.37 11.69
CA LEU A 350 -20.43 9.62 11.94
C LEU A 350 -19.01 9.32 12.42
N MET A 351 -18.05 10.12 11.97
CA MET A 351 -16.65 10.03 12.35
C MET A 351 -16.20 11.40 12.85
N GLU A 352 -15.77 11.47 14.11
CA GLU A 352 -15.26 12.67 14.74
C GLU A 352 -13.78 12.52 15.04
N TYR A 353 -13.00 13.54 14.68
CA TYR A 353 -11.55 13.55 14.88
C TYR A 353 -11.15 14.69 15.81
N GLY A 354 -10.24 14.40 16.73
CA GLY A 354 -9.73 15.41 17.66
C GLY A 354 -8.56 14.90 18.48
N PHE A 355 -8.37 15.50 19.64
CA PHE A 355 -7.40 15.04 20.63
C PHE A 355 -8.13 14.77 21.94
N GLY A 356 -7.74 13.71 22.62
CA GLY A 356 -8.30 13.34 23.91
C GLY A 356 -7.31 12.51 24.73
N ASN A 357 -7.58 12.41 26.03
CA ASN A 357 -6.76 11.58 26.90
C ASN A 357 -7.11 10.10 26.68
N ASP A 358 -6.08 9.32 26.37
CA ASP A 358 -6.18 7.86 26.30
C ASP A 358 -6.35 7.24 27.70
N ALA A 359 -6.35 5.91 27.80
CA ALA A 359 -6.47 5.23 29.09
C ALA A 359 -5.27 5.46 30.03
N PHE A 360 -4.16 5.99 29.52
CA PHE A 360 -2.93 6.30 30.27
C PHE A 360 -2.85 7.79 30.67
N GLY A 361 -3.87 8.58 30.34
CA GLY A 361 -3.91 10.01 30.63
C GLY A 361 -3.09 10.87 29.66
N LEU A 362 -2.59 10.30 28.56
CA LEU A 362 -1.82 11.02 27.55
C LEU A 362 -2.76 11.61 26.49
N LEU A 363 -2.55 12.89 26.20
CA LEU A 363 -3.27 13.57 25.12
C LEU A 363 -2.79 13.02 23.78
N THR A 364 -3.66 12.28 23.09
CA THR A 364 -3.36 11.56 21.85
C THR A 364 -4.42 11.85 20.80
N PHE A 365 -4.13 11.52 19.54
CA PHE A 365 -5.11 11.68 18.46
C PHE A 365 -6.28 10.72 18.70
N MET A 366 -7.50 11.26 18.68
CA MET A 366 -8.73 10.53 18.97
C MET A 366 -9.61 10.50 17.73
N ASN A 367 -10.09 9.31 17.39
CA ASN A 367 -11.09 9.07 16.35
C ASN A 367 -12.28 8.34 16.98
N GLN A 368 -13.45 8.95 16.89
CA GLN A 368 -14.71 8.39 17.36
C GLN A 368 -15.59 8.04 16.18
N VAL A 369 -16.00 6.78 16.09
CA VAL A 369 -16.97 6.31 15.10
C VAL A 369 -18.28 6.02 15.83
N THR A 370 -19.36 6.67 15.40
CA THR A 370 -20.72 6.47 15.92
C THR A 370 -21.56 5.84 14.81
N ASP A 371 -22.13 4.68 15.09
CA ASP A 371 -23.02 3.99 14.15
C ASP A 371 -24.42 4.62 14.12
N ALA A 372 -25.27 4.11 13.21
CA ALA A 372 -26.64 4.57 13.07
C ALA A 372 -27.53 4.36 14.32
N ASN A 373 -27.13 3.48 15.24
CA ASN A 373 -27.82 3.23 16.51
C ASN A 373 -27.32 4.13 17.64
N GLY A 374 -26.38 5.04 17.36
CA GLY A 374 -25.74 5.92 18.36
C GLY A 374 -24.63 5.22 19.17
N VAL A 375 -24.30 3.98 18.83
CA VAL A 375 -23.25 3.21 19.49
C VAL A 375 -21.90 3.73 19.02
N SER A 376 -21.05 4.14 19.96
CA SER A 376 -19.80 4.84 19.65
C SER A 376 -18.58 4.03 20.10
N ILE A 377 -17.57 3.97 19.23
CA ILE A 377 -16.25 3.42 19.51
C ILE A 377 -15.24 4.55 19.40
N LYS A 378 -14.41 4.73 20.43
CA LYS A 378 -13.30 5.69 20.42
C LYS A 378 -11.97 4.96 20.32
N SER A 379 -11.14 5.38 19.37
CA SER A 379 -9.77 4.90 19.20
C SER A 379 -8.80 6.04 19.46
N PHE A 380 -7.72 5.75 20.18
CA PHE A 380 -6.67 6.70 20.54
C PHE A 380 -5.36 6.24 19.91
N THR A 381 -4.64 7.17 19.29
CA THR A 381 -3.42 6.88 18.52
C THR A 381 -2.31 7.83 18.95
N ASN A 382 -1.15 7.26 19.30
CA ASN A 382 0.03 8.04 19.68
C ASN A 382 0.66 8.75 18.47
N ALA A 383 1.70 9.56 18.73
CA ALA A 383 2.40 10.31 17.68
C ALA A 383 3.12 9.44 16.64
N GLN A 384 3.37 8.15 16.94
CA GLN A 384 3.95 7.19 16.00
C GLN A 384 2.88 6.50 15.12
N GLY A 385 1.60 6.87 15.27
CA GLY A 385 0.51 6.22 14.53
C GLY A 385 0.08 4.87 15.11
N LYS A 386 0.48 4.53 16.34
CA LYS A 386 0.12 3.28 17.03
C LYS A 386 -1.08 3.49 17.95
N GLN A 387 -2.02 2.54 17.93
CA GLN A 387 -3.28 2.63 18.67
C GLN A 387 -3.07 2.28 20.14
N THR A 388 -3.16 3.24 21.06
CA THR A 388 -2.90 3.01 22.49
C THR A 388 -4.13 2.56 23.27
N THR A 389 -5.33 2.92 22.81
CA THR A 389 -6.58 2.60 23.52
C THR A 389 -7.74 2.45 22.55
N ILE A 390 -8.59 1.46 22.80
CA ILE A 390 -9.93 1.34 22.23
C ILE A 390 -10.93 1.42 23.39
N LYS A 391 -11.86 2.36 23.32
CA LYS A 391 -13.03 2.43 24.20
C LYS A 391 -14.24 2.03 23.38
N ALA A 392 -14.64 0.78 23.52
CA ALA A 392 -15.87 0.24 22.97
C ALA A 392 -17.07 0.59 23.88
N PRO A 393 -18.30 0.32 23.45
CA PRO A 393 -19.50 0.54 24.25
C PRO A 393 -19.47 -0.23 25.58
N HIS A 394 -20.34 0.15 26.52
CA HIS A 394 -20.45 -0.51 27.84
C HIS A 394 -19.15 -0.50 28.66
N TYR A 395 -18.34 0.57 28.53
CA TYR A 395 -17.07 0.76 29.24
C TYR A 395 -15.97 -0.27 28.91
N ALA A 396 -16.16 -1.10 27.88
CA ALA A 396 -15.15 -2.05 27.44
C ALA A 396 -13.93 -1.29 26.89
N THR A 397 -12.82 -1.32 27.63
CA THR A 397 -11.60 -0.58 27.30
C THR A 397 -10.44 -1.53 27.10
N THR A 398 -9.93 -1.61 25.88
CA THR A 398 -8.71 -2.35 25.56
C THR A 398 -7.54 -1.38 25.49
N LYS A 399 -6.42 -1.71 26.12
CA LYS A 399 -5.22 -0.86 26.19
C LYS A 399 -4.06 -1.57 25.50
N PHE A 400 -3.23 -0.80 24.82
CA PHE A 400 -2.05 -1.31 24.12
C PHE A 400 -0.84 -0.47 24.52
N ILE A 401 0.23 -1.16 24.91
CA ILE A 401 1.49 -0.54 25.33
C ILE A 401 2.55 -0.97 24.34
N TYR A 402 3.32 0.01 23.86
CA TYR A 402 4.34 -0.19 22.84
C TYR A 402 5.73 0.11 23.39
N SER A 403 6.74 -0.59 22.87
CA SER A 403 8.15 -0.24 23.07
C SER A 403 8.46 1.11 22.42
N PRO A 404 9.58 1.77 22.76
CA PRO A 404 10.04 2.98 22.06
C PRO A 404 10.23 2.77 20.55
N LEU A 405 10.48 1.53 20.11
CA LEU A 405 10.61 1.13 18.70
C LEU A 405 9.25 0.90 18.02
N GLY A 406 8.14 0.99 18.75
CA GLY A 406 6.78 0.85 18.23
C GLY A 406 6.27 -0.60 18.17
N GLU A 407 6.92 -1.54 18.85
CA GLU A 407 6.49 -2.94 18.96
C GLU A 407 5.47 -3.10 20.09
N LEU A 408 4.40 -3.87 19.90
CA LEU A 408 3.37 -4.07 20.92
C LEU A 408 3.92 -4.97 22.03
N ILE A 409 4.21 -4.44 23.23
CA ILE A 409 4.78 -5.21 24.35
C ILE A 409 3.72 -5.74 25.32
N GLU A 410 2.55 -5.11 25.36
CA GLU A 410 1.46 -5.53 26.23
C GLU A 410 0.11 -5.11 25.66
N SER A 411 -0.86 -6.01 25.71
CA SER A 411 -2.27 -5.72 25.45
C SER A 411 -3.10 -6.12 26.66
N ILE A 412 -3.93 -5.21 27.14
CA ILE A 412 -4.77 -5.40 28.32
C ILE A 412 -6.23 -5.38 27.86
N ASP A 413 -6.96 -6.44 28.13
CA ASP A 413 -8.37 -6.56 27.79
C ASP A 413 -9.28 -5.73 28.74
N PRO A 414 -10.60 -5.63 28.45
CA PRO A 414 -11.53 -4.91 29.32
C PRO A 414 -11.62 -5.43 30.76
N GLU A 415 -11.37 -6.72 30.97
CA GLU A 415 -11.35 -7.42 32.26
C GLU A 415 -10.04 -7.20 33.04
N ASN A 416 -9.07 -6.48 32.45
CA ASN A 416 -7.71 -6.24 32.93
C ASN A 416 -6.79 -7.47 32.96
N TYR A 417 -7.10 -8.51 32.19
CA TYR A 417 -6.12 -9.53 31.89
C TYR A 417 -5.14 -9.03 30.83
N SER A 418 -3.86 -9.28 31.09
CA SER A 418 -2.77 -8.80 30.25
C SER A 418 -2.14 -9.92 29.44
N THR A 419 -1.96 -9.69 28.14
CA THR A 419 -1.10 -10.49 27.28
C THR A 419 0.17 -9.71 26.99
N THR A 420 1.32 -10.31 27.28
CA THR A 420 2.63 -9.67 27.07
C THR A 420 3.35 -10.29 25.88
N TYR A 421 4.19 -9.49 25.24
CA TYR A 421 4.94 -9.84 24.05
C TYR A 421 6.39 -9.38 24.20
N SER A 422 7.32 -10.21 23.73
CA SER A 422 8.75 -9.88 23.68
C SER A 422 9.29 -10.12 22.29
N TYR A 423 10.20 -9.25 21.85
CA TYR A 423 10.78 -9.29 20.51
C TYR A 423 12.29 -9.38 20.58
N ASP A 424 12.90 -9.95 19.55
CA ASP A 424 14.33 -9.85 19.33
C ASP A 424 14.72 -8.48 18.74
N LEU A 425 16.02 -8.26 18.50
CA LEU A 425 16.51 -7.00 17.93
C LEU A 425 16.06 -6.76 16.47
N ALA A 426 15.64 -7.81 15.77
CA ALA A 426 15.10 -7.75 14.41
C ALA A 426 13.60 -7.45 14.39
N GLY A 427 12.93 -7.40 15.56
CA GLY A 427 11.50 -7.14 15.69
C GLY A 427 10.63 -8.39 15.53
N GLN A 428 11.21 -9.58 15.64
CA GLN A 428 10.51 -10.85 15.56
C GLN A 428 10.02 -11.26 16.95
N LEU A 429 8.81 -11.81 17.04
CA LEU A 429 8.18 -12.18 18.31
C LEU A 429 8.85 -13.41 18.91
N VAL A 430 9.59 -13.28 20.01
CA VAL A 430 10.26 -14.41 20.68
C VAL A 430 9.47 -14.99 21.84
N SER A 431 8.49 -14.25 22.37
CA SER A 431 7.62 -14.76 23.42
C SER A 431 6.27 -14.05 23.44
N ARG A 432 5.22 -14.82 23.68
CA ARG A 432 3.87 -14.35 24.01
C ARG A 432 3.41 -15.03 25.29
N SER A 433 3.01 -14.26 26.29
CA SER A 433 2.40 -14.80 27.50
C SER A 433 0.94 -14.38 27.56
N HIS A 434 0.04 -15.37 27.54
CA HIS A 434 -1.40 -15.16 27.63
C HIS A 434 -1.94 -15.81 28.91
N PRO A 435 -2.87 -15.17 29.65
CA PRO A 435 -3.43 -15.70 30.89
C PRO A 435 -3.96 -17.14 30.76
N ASP A 436 -4.74 -17.42 29.71
CA ASP A 436 -5.36 -18.74 29.52
C ASP A 436 -4.45 -19.80 28.88
N ALA A 437 -3.56 -19.39 27.95
CA ALA A 437 -2.74 -20.31 27.17
C ALA A 437 -1.33 -20.50 27.76
N GLY A 438 -0.98 -19.73 28.79
CA GLY A 438 0.36 -19.62 29.32
C GLY A 438 1.34 -18.94 28.35
N THR A 439 2.63 -19.21 28.55
CA THR A 439 3.70 -18.64 27.73
C THR A 439 4.04 -19.55 26.56
N THR A 440 4.05 -18.98 25.36
CA THR A 440 4.60 -19.59 24.14
C THR A 440 5.85 -18.83 23.73
N SER A 441 6.94 -19.54 23.46
CA SER A 441 8.21 -18.96 22.99
C SER A 441 8.56 -19.46 21.59
N TYR A 442 9.30 -18.61 20.86
CA TYR A 442 9.69 -18.83 19.48
C TYR A 442 11.18 -18.55 19.31
N THR A 443 11.84 -19.30 18.42
CA THR A 443 13.20 -19.00 17.98
C THR A 443 13.26 -18.97 16.46
N TYR A 444 14.19 -18.19 15.92
CA TYR A 444 14.32 -17.96 14.49
C TYR A 444 15.77 -18.19 14.05
N ASP A 445 15.95 -18.56 12.79
CA ASP A 445 17.25 -18.51 12.15
C ASP A 445 17.60 -17.06 11.69
N ASN A 446 18.79 -16.89 11.13
CA ASN A 446 19.24 -15.58 10.64
C ASN A 446 18.47 -15.09 9.39
N ALA A 447 17.76 -15.98 8.70
CA ALA A 447 16.93 -15.65 7.54
C ALA A 447 15.49 -15.27 7.95
N GLY A 448 15.13 -15.43 9.23
CA GLY A 448 13.80 -15.15 9.77
C GLY A 448 12.84 -16.35 9.72
N ASN A 449 13.33 -17.56 9.42
CA ASN A 449 12.52 -18.75 9.49
C ASN A 449 12.36 -19.20 10.95
N LEU A 450 11.14 -19.57 11.33
CA LEU A 450 10.82 -20.07 12.68
C LEU A 450 11.50 -21.43 12.90
N LEU A 451 12.46 -21.55 13.82
CA LEU A 451 13.14 -22.82 14.10
C LEU A 451 12.42 -23.67 15.15
N THR A 452 11.91 -23.04 16.21
CA THR A 452 11.25 -23.75 17.30
C THR A 452 10.06 -23.00 17.86
N THR A 453 9.02 -23.75 18.24
CA THR A 453 7.93 -23.26 19.09
C THR A 453 7.89 -24.09 20.37
N GLN A 454 7.82 -23.43 21.52
CA GLN A 454 7.59 -24.10 22.80
C GLN A 454 6.34 -23.52 23.46
N THR A 455 5.33 -24.35 23.65
CA THR A 455 4.09 -24.01 24.36
C THR A 455 4.28 -24.16 25.86
N ALA A 456 3.33 -23.65 26.66
CA ALA A 456 3.37 -23.78 28.11
C ALA A 456 3.48 -25.25 28.58
N ASN A 457 2.79 -26.17 27.90
CA ASN A 457 2.84 -27.60 28.20
C ASN A 457 4.21 -28.21 27.90
N LEU A 458 4.83 -27.83 26.77
CA LEU A 458 6.15 -28.33 26.38
C LEU A 458 7.28 -27.69 27.20
N ALA A 459 7.08 -26.47 27.70
CA ALA A 459 8.04 -25.79 28.57
C ALA A 459 8.30 -26.58 29.86
N GLY A 460 7.26 -27.18 30.46
CA GLY A 460 7.39 -28.05 31.63
C GLY A 460 8.24 -29.30 31.39
N LEU A 461 8.38 -29.71 30.13
CA LEU A 461 9.16 -30.87 29.69
C LEU A 461 10.52 -30.47 29.08
N SER A 462 10.81 -29.17 28.96
CA SER A 462 11.98 -28.65 28.22
C SER A 462 12.04 -29.11 26.76
N GLU A 463 10.87 -29.25 26.13
CA GLU A 463 10.73 -29.72 24.75
C GLU A 463 10.22 -28.64 23.80
N PHE A 464 10.38 -28.90 22.49
CA PHE A 464 10.11 -27.93 21.44
C PHE A 464 9.50 -28.63 20.22
N ILE A 465 8.51 -27.99 19.61
CA ILE A 465 8.14 -28.28 18.22
C ILE A 465 9.23 -27.68 17.35
N GLN A 466 9.79 -28.46 16.43
CA GLN A 466 10.90 -28.05 15.58
C GLN A 466 10.45 -27.93 14.12
N TYR A 467 10.99 -26.94 13.41
CA TYR A 467 10.70 -26.68 12.01
C TYR A 467 12.02 -26.77 11.23
N SER A 468 12.03 -27.55 10.16
CA SER A 468 13.19 -27.73 9.29
C SER A 468 12.93 -27.13 7.93
N TYR A 469 13.97 -26.55 7.32
CA TYR A 469 13.86 -25.85 6.06
C TYR A 469 14.94 -26.30 5.07
N ASP A 470 14.58 -26.29 3.80
CA ASP A 470 15.53 -26.21 2.68
C ASP A 470 15.52 -24.77 2.16
N TYR A 471 16.57 -24.01 2.50
CA TYR A 471 16.61 -22.55 2.41
C TYR A 471 15.45 -21.92 3.20
N ASN A 472 14.40 -21.42 2.52
CA ASN A 472 13.22 -20.81 3.13
C ASN A 472 11.95 -21.66 2.92
N ARG A 473 12.09 -22.90 2.44
CA ARG A 473 10.96 -23.83 2.22
C ARG A 473 10.86 -24.77 3.40
N LEU A 474 9.72 -24.74 4.10
CA LEU A 474 9.46 -25.66 5.21
C LEU A 474 9.38 -27.09 4.69
N THR A 475 10.25 -27.97 5.16
CA THR A 475 10.32 -29.39 4.76
C THR A 475 9.78 -30.33 5.82
N GLN A 476 9.85 -29.94 7.10
CA GLN A 476 9.40 -30.81 8.20
C GLN A 476 8.94 -30.00 9.42
N VAL A 477 7.90 -30.49 10.08
CA VAL A 477 7.50 -30.10 11.44
C VAL A 477 7.58 -31.34 12.33
N THR A 478 8.38 -31.25 13.39
CA THR A 478 8.62 -32.34 14.34
C THR A 478 7.98 -32.04 15.68
N TYR A 479 7.10 -32.93 16.14
CA TYR A 479 6.47 -32.88 17.45
C TYR A 479 7.20 -33.83 18.42
N PRO A 480 7.71 -33.34 19.56
CA PRO A 480 8.60 -34.12 20.42
C PRO A 480 7.88 -35.27 21.16
N GLN A 481 6.67 -35.01 21.66
CA GLN A 481 5.87 -35.99 22.40
C GLN A 481 5.11 -36.97 21.49
N ASN A 482 4.82 -36.58 20.25
CA ASN A 482 4.03 -37.38 19.32
C ASN A 482 4.72 -37.39 17.94
N PRO A 483 5.88 -38.06 17.79
CA PRO A 483 6.62 -38.10 16.54
C PRO A 483 5.81 -38.68 15.36
N GLU A 484 4.79 -39.48 15.65
CA GLU A 484 3.82 -39.96 14.66
C GLU A 484 3.03 -38.81 14.00
N ASN A 485 2.88 -37.67 14.68
CA ASN A 485 2.23 -36.46 14.17
C ASN A 485 3.17 -35.54 13.38
N ASN A 486 4.42 -35.97 13.14
CA ASN A 486 5.34 -35.19 12.32
C ASN A 486 4.77 -34.96 10.92
N VAL A 487 4.97 -33.74 10.42
CA VAL A 487 4.51 -33.33 9.10
C VAL A 487 5.70 -33.17 8.18
N TYR A 488 5.60 -33.69 6.96
CA TYR A 488 6.63 -33.60 5.94
C TYR A 488 6.08 -32.95 4.67
N TYR A 489 6.89 -32.11 4.05
CA TYR A 489 6.57 -31.39 2.82
C TYR A 489 7.62 -31.71 1.76
N GLU A 490 7.17 -32.12 0.57
CA GLU A 490 8.01 -32.29 -0.60
C GLU A 490 7.63 -31.25 -1.65
N TYR A 491 8.63 -30.71 -2.33
CA TYR A 491 8.45 -29.70 -3.37
C TYR A 491 8.91 -30.23 -4.72
N GLY A 492 8.14 -29.94 -5.76
CA GLY A 492 8.49 -30.28 -7.12
C GLY A 492 9.74 -29.53 -7.58
N THR A 493 10.49 -30.14 -8.49
CA THR A 493 11.76 -29.60 -9.01
C THR A 493 11.71 -29.30 -10.50
N THR A 494 10.73 -29.84 -11.22
CA THR A 494 10.63 -29.76 -12.69
C THR A 494 9.21 -29.40 -13.13
N GLY A 495 9.08 -28.96 -14.38
CA GLY A 495 7.78 -28.65 -14.99
C GLY A 495 6.96 -27.62 -14.20
N ASN A 496 5.63 -27.81 -14.24
CA ASN A 496 4.67 -26.95 -13.54
C ASN A 496 4.75 -27.06 -12.00
N GLU A 497 5.38 -28.12 -11.50
CA GLU A 497 5.51 -28.42 -10.07
C GLU A 497 6.71 -27.73 -9.44
N SER A 498 7.62 -27.16 -10.24
CA SER A 498 8.86 -26.57 -9.75
C SER A 498 8.60 -25.49 -8.69
N GLY A 499 9.12 -25.72 -7.48
CA GLY A 499 8.95 -24.83 -6.33
C GLY A 499 7.60 -24.94 -5.61
N ARG A 500 6.68 -25.79 -6.06
CA ARG A 500 5.36 -26.00 -5.44
C ARG A 500 5.36 -27.25 -4.58
N ILE A 501 4.47 -27.29 -3.58
CA ILE A 501 4.27 -28.48 -2.75
C ILE A 501 3.63 -29.58 -3.60
N THR A 502 4.31 -30.70 -3.77
CA THR A 502 3.81 -31.87 -4.50
C THR A 502 3.33 -32.98 -3.56
N LYS A 503 3.79 -32.96 -2.31
CA LYS A 503 3.33 -33.91 -1.29
C LYS A 503 3.37 -33.31 0.10
N VAL A 504 2.31 -33.57 0.86
CA VAL A 504 2.21 -33.31 2.30
C VAL A 504 1.89 -34.62 2.99
N GLN A 505 2.67 -34.97 4.00
CA GLN A 505 2.43 -36.17 4.80
C GLN A 505 2.27 -35.76 6.26
N ASP A 506 1.15 -36.13 6.87
CA ASP A 506 0.90 -36.03 8.31
C ASP A 506 0.73 -37.45 8.93
N ALA A 507 0.36 -37.54 10.21
CA ALA A 507 0.16 -38.82 10.91
C ALA A 507 -0.77 -39.81 10.19
N SER A 508 -1.82 -39.28 9.58
CA SER A 508 -2.98 -40.03 9.14
C SER A 508 -3.17 -40.00 7.62
N THR A 509 -2.51 -39.06 6.95
CA THR A 509 -2.79 -38.71 5.57
C THR A 509 -1.49 -38.47 4.82
N ILE A 510 -1.43 -38.99 3.60
CA ILE A 510 -0.51 -38.54 2.56
C ILE A 510 -1.35 -37.87 1.49
N GLN A 511 -1.06 -36.61 1.18
CA GLN A 511 -1.72 -35.86 0.13
C GLN A 511 -0.70 -35.48 -0.96
N GLN A 512 -1.02 -35.74 -2.21
CA GLN A 512 -0.18 -35.43 -3.37
C GLN A 512 -0.92 -34.51 -4.34
N PHE A 513 -0.17 -33.63 -5.00
CA PHE A 513 -0.69 -32.60 -5.89
C PHE A 513 0.06 -32.61 -7.21
N SER A 514 -0.70 -32.56 -8.31
CA SER A 514 -0.19 -32.32 -9.66
C SER A 514 -0.71 -30.97 -10.15
N TYR A 515 0.07 -30.27 -10.97
CA TYR A 515 -0.26 -28.90 -11.40
C TYR A 515 -0.28 -28.73 -12.93
N GLY A 516 -1.24 -27.93 -13.39
CA GLY A 516 -1.37 -27.50 -14.77
C GLY A 516 -0.53 -26.26 -15.11
N ASN A 517 -0.64 -25.78 -16.34
CA ASN A 517 0.24 -24.76 -16.90
C ASN A 517 0.01 -23.35 -16.32
N LEU A 518 -1.19 -23.06 -15.81
CA LEU A 518 -1.50 -21.81 -15.13
C LEU A 518 -1.25 -21.91 -13.60
N GLY A 519 -0.78 -23.07 -13.13
CA GLY A 519 -0.50 -23.35 -11.74
C GLY A 519 -1.68 -23.86 -10.91
N GLU A 520 -2.77 -24.23 -11.57
CA GLU A 520 -3.94 -24.87 -11.02
C GLU A 520 -3.68 -26.33 -10.63
N VAL A 521 -4.40 -26.83 -9.62
CA VAL A 521 -4.28 -28.22 -9.19
C VAL A 521 -5.08 -29.10 -10.13
N THR A 522 -4.42 -29.93 -10.94
CA THR A 522 -5.07 -30.85 -11.89
C THR A 522 -5.37 -32.21 -11.27
N GLU A 523 -4.66 -32.57 -10.22
CA GLU A 523 -4.87 -33.83 -9.50
C GLU A 523 -4.60 -33.62 -8.01
N ASN A 524 -5.47 -34.19 -7.18
CA ASN A 524 -5.30 -34.29 -5.74
C ASN A 524 -5.50 -35.74 -5.30
N ILE A 525 -4.44 -36.40 -4.85
CA ILE A 525 -4.52 -37.76 -4.33
C ILE A 525 -4.38 -37.69 -2.81
N ARG A 526 -5.36 -38.23 -2.09
CA ARG A 526 -5.35 -38.32 -0.64
C ARG A 526 -5.39 -39.78 -0.20
N THR A 527 -4.33 -40.25 0.44
CA THR A 527 -4.24 -41.59 1.03
C THR A 527 -4.34 -41.50 2.54
N PHE A 528 -5.39 -42.09 3.11
CA PHE A 528 -5.52 -42.29 4.54
C PHE A 528 -4.77 -43.54 4.97
N VAL A 529 -3.84 -43.36 5.90
CA VAL A 529 -3.04 -44.43 6.49
C VAL A 529 -3.71 -44.87 7.79
N VAL A 530 -4.22 -46.10 7.80
CA VAL A 530 -4.84 -46.70 8.99
C VAL A 530 -3.80 -47.62 9.64
N PRO A 531 -3.35 -47.37 10.87
CA PRO A 531 -2.38 -48.23 11.54
C PRO A 531 -2.86 -49.68 11.62
N GLY A 532 -2.12 -50.62 11.02
CA GLY A 532 -2.47 -52.04 10.99
C GLY A 532 -3.66 -52.41 10.08
N GLY A 533 -4.20 -51.45 9.33
CA GLY A 533 -5.29 -51.64 8.38
C GLY A 533 -4.88 -51.44 6.92
N THR A 534 -5.86 -51.48 6.02
CA THR A 534 -5.67 -51.17 4.60
C THR A 534 -5.66 -49.66 4.41
N ASN A 535 -4.72 -49.16 3.61
CA ASN A 535 -4.71 -47.75 3.21
C ASN A 535 -5.84 -47.46 2.22
N TYR A 536 -6.54 -46.34 2.40
CA TYR A 536 -7.60 -45.91 1.49
C TYR A 536 -7.10 -44.72 0.68
N THR A 537 -7.07 -44.84 -0.65
CA THR A 537 -6.63 -43.77 -1.54
C THR A 537 -7.80 -43.20 -2.30
N PHE A 538 -7.92 -41.88 -2.27
CA PHE A 538 -8.96 -41.10 -2.91
C PHE A 538 -8.30 -40.14 -3.89
N ALA A 539 -8.54 -40.33 -5.19
CA ALA A 539 -8.00 -39.45 -6.22
C ALA A 539 -9.11 -38.54 -6.75
N MET A 540 -8.83 -37.24 -6.82
CA MET A 540 -9.65 -36.25 -7.49
C MET A 540 -8.88 -35.68 -8.66
N ASN A 541 -9.52 -35.59 -9.82
CA ASN A 541 -8.96 -34.94 -11.01
C ASN A 541 -9.76 -33.71 -11.36
N PHE A 542 -9.08 -32.70 -11.88
CA PHE A 542 -9.66 -31.41 -12.25
C PHE A 542 -9.15 -31.01 -13.63
N GLU A 543 -10.09 -30.67 -14.51
CA GLU A 543 -9.79 -30.04 -15.79
C GLU A 543 -10.24 -28.59 -15.75
N TYR A 544 -9.42 -27.70 -16.33
CA TYR A 544 -9.69 -26.27 -16.36
C TYR A 544 -9.71 -25.77 -17.80
N ASP A 545 -10.44 -24.69 -18.03
CA ASP A 545 -10.34 -23.94 -19.27
C ASP A 545 -9.17 -22.93 -19.24
N SER A 546 -8.96 -22.18 -20.34
CA SER A 546 -7.85 -21.23 -20.43
C SER A 546 -7.95 -20.02 -19.49
N TRP A 547 -9.10 -19.84 -18.82
CA TRP A 547 -9.28 -18.81 -17.80
C TRP A 547 -9.15 -19.36 -16.39
N ASN A 548 -8.68 -20.61 -16.27
CA ASN A 548 -8.49 -21.29 -15.02
C ASN A 548 -9.81 -21.52 -14.23
N ARG A 549 -10.93 -21.73 -14.95
CA ARG A 549 -12.20 -22.16 -14.37
C ARG A 549 -12.33 -23.68 -14.50
N ILE A 550 -12.88 -24.34 -13.48
CA ILE A 550 -13.09 -25.79 -13.48
C ILE A 550 -14.11 -26.14 -14.57
N LYS A 551 -13.71 -26.95 -15.54
CA LYS A 551 -14.59 -27.49 -16.58
C LYS A 551 -15.17 -28.83 -16.17
N ASN A 552 -14.33 -29.68 -15.60
CA ASN A 552 -14.68 -31.04 -15.19
C ASN A 552 -13.96 -31.38 -13.88
N MET A 553 -14.63 -32.10 -12.99
CA MET A 553 -14.05 -32.68 -11.80
C MET A 553 -14.45 -34.14 -11.67
N THR A 554 -13.48 -35.05 -11.51
CA THR A 554 -13.74 -36.47 -11.25
C THR A 554 -13.51 -36.78 -9.78
N TYR A 555 -14.53 -37.28 -9.10
CA TYR A 555 -14.49 -37.70 -7.70
C TYR A 555 -13.88 -39.11 -7.53
N PRO A 556 -13.42 -39.46 -6.31
CA PRO A 556 -12.77 -40.74 -6.05
C PRO A 556 -13.65 -41.98 -6.27
N ASP A 557 -14.97 -41.80 -6.22
CA ASP A 557 -15.97 -42.85 -6.42
C ASP A 557 -16.38 -43.01 -7.90
N GLY A 558 -15.69 -42.29 -8.80
CA GLY A 558 -15.92 -42.30 -10.24
C GLY A 558 -17.03 -41.39 -10.73
N GLU A 559 -17.66 -40.60 -9.85
CA GLU A 559 -18.58 -39.55 -10.29
C GLU A 559 -17.81 -38.44 -11.03
N VAL A 560 -18.31 -38.07 -12.21
CA VAL A 560 -17.77 -36.97 -13.01
C VAL A 560 -18.73 -35.81 -12.94
N VAL A 561 -18.26 -34.65 -12.50
CA VAL A 561 -19.05 -33.42 -12.38
C VAL A 561 -18.58 -32.41 -13.42
N ASP A 562 -19.46 -32.11 -14.35
CA ASP A 562 -19.28 -31.11 -15.39
C ASP A 562 -19.83 -29.76 -14.95
N TYR A 563 -19.06 -28.72 -15.26
CA TYR A 563 -19.36 -27.33 -14.97
C TYR A 563 -19.57 -26.57 -16.28
N ASP A 564 -20.80 -26.12 -16.50
CA ASP A 564 -21.12 -25.31 -17.67
C ASP A 564 -21.17 -23.84 -17.29
N TYR A 565 -20.55 -23.03 -18.14
CA TYR A 565 -20.56 -21.57 -18.01
C TYR A 565 -21.37 -20.95 -19.13
N ASP A 566 -22.05 -19.84 -18.82
CA ASP A 566 -22.68 -19.04 -19.86
C ASP A 566 -21.66 -18.21 -20.65
N ILE A 567 -22.20 -17.54 -21.68
CA ILE A 567 -21.48 -16.62 -22.53
C ILE A 567 -20.83 -15.45 -21.79
N ALA A 568 -21.21 -15.17 -20.54
CA ALA A 568 -20.63 -14.13 -19.69
C ALA A 568 -19.64 -14.69 -18.65
N GLY A 569 -19.38 -15.98 -18.74
CA GLY A 569 -18.50 -16.75 -17.89
C GLY A 569 -19.01 -17.03 -16.48
N GLN A 570 -20.31 -16.89 -16.25
CA GLN A 570 -20.96 -17.26 -15.00
C GLN A 570 -21.36 -18.74 -15.04
N LEU A 571 -21.28 -19.42 -13.91
CA LEU A 571 -21.68 -20.82 -13.78
C LEU A 571 -23.20 -20.95 -13.98
N ILE A 572 -23.64 -21.82 -14.89
CA ILE A 572 -25.07 -22.02 -15.19
C ILE A 572 -25.62 -23.38 -14.81
N SER A 573 -24.79 -24.42 -14.86
CA SER A 573 -25.17 -25.76 -14.45
C SER A 573 -23.97 -26.50 -13.90
N VAL A 574 -24.27 -27.37 -12.94
CA VAL A 574 -23.36 -28.36 -12.41
C VAL A 574 -24.10 -29.69 -12.49
N ILE A 575 -23.57 -30.61 -13.29
CA ILE A 575 -24.20 -31.90 -13.56
C ILE A 575 -23.20 -32.99 -13.19
N GLY A 576 -23.60 -33.86 -12.27
CA GLY A 576 -22.84 -35.06 -11.91
C GLY A 576 -23.34 -36.28 -12.65
N GLU A 577 -22.44 -37.09 -13.17
CA GLU A 577 -22.74 -38.39 -13.77
C GLU A 577 -22.00 -39.49 -13.03
N LYS A 578 -22.75 -40.49 -12.56
CA LYS A 578 -22.19 -41.68 -11.92
C LYS A 578 -22.89 -42.93 -12.43
N GLY A 579 -22.21 -43.69 -13.29
CA GLY A 579 -22.80 -44.85 -13.96
C GLY A 579 -23.97 -44.43 -14.86
N THR A 580 -25.19 -44.84 -14.53
CA THR A 580 -26.41 -44.45 -15.27
C THR A 580 -27.20 -43.32 -14.60
N ASN A 581 -26.71 -42.81 -13.46
CA ASN A 581 -27.41 -41.78 -12.70
C ASN A 581 -26.86 -40.40 -13.03
N THR A 582 -27.76 -39.44 -13.20
CA THR A 582 -27.45 -38.03 -13.38
C THR A 582 -27.94 -37.22 -12.18
N TYR A 583 -27.06 -36.44 -11.59
CA TYR A 583 -27.31 -35.54 -10.46
C TYR A 583 -27.26 -34.09 -10.96
N ARG A 584 -28.20 -33.27 -10.51
CA ARG A 584 -28.21 -31.83 -10.79
C ARG A 584 -28.04 -31.10 -9.47
N TYR A 585 -27.02 -30.25 -9.39
CA TYR A 585 -26.68 -29.51 -8.18
C TYR A 585 -27.21 -28.07 -8.21
#